data_AF-A0A835G9V5-F1
#
_entry.id   AF-A0A835G9V5-F1
#
_cell.length_a   1.000
_cell.length_b   1.000
_cell.length_c   1.000
_cell.angle_alpha   90.00
_cell.angle_beta   90.00
_cell.angle_gamma   90.00
#
_symmetry.space_group_name_H-M   'P 1'
#
loop_
_entity.id
_entity.type
_entity.pdbx_description
1 polymer ?
#
loop_
_entity_poly.entity_id
_entity_poly.type
_entity_poly.pdbx_seq_one_letter_code
_entity_poly.pdbx_strand_id
1 'polypeptide(L)'
;MCEIFPEVQTCFTILSIRLGMLFIAILSIATGAITLGVTEKAANYGMNKVVSVYNNVTNITKPEEALSGLSGIVTTSICAMSLIFMMAGVCLLISTFVDQEGYAQAFIWLIMLNILIGLLLILAITCECLTRSKCYLGDMDWLSGAMILITIVFYLILWYYFACVANTYVLNRNT
;
A
#
# COMPACT_ATOMS: atom_id res chain seq x y z
N MET A 1 -34.86 3.18 21.91
CA MET A 1 -34.50 3.74 23.25
C MET A 1 -33.29 4.69 23.20
N CYS A 2 -32.88 5.19 22.02
CA CYS A 2 -31.68 6.05 21.88
C CYS A 2 -32.00 7.47 21.37
N GLU A 3 -33.24 7.95 21.48
CA GLU A 3 -33.66 9.29 21.02
C GLU A 3 -33.61 10.37 22.11
N ILE A 4 -33.22 10.02 23.34
CA ILE A 4 -33.34 10.93 24.49
C ILE A 4 -32.17 11.92 24.58
N PHE A 5 -31.01 11.62 23.98
CA PHE A 5 -29.86 12.52 23.96
C PHE A 5 -29.09 12.43 22.62
N PRO A 6 -29.46 13.23 21.61
CA PRO A 6 -28.78 13.23 20.31
C PRO A 6 -27.28 13.54 20.46
N GLU A 7 -26.89 14.42 21.40
CA GLU A 7 -25.50 14.78 21.65
C GLU A 7 -24.61 13.61 22.07
N VAL A 8 -25.17 12.65 22.82
CA VAL A 8 -24.42 11.47 23.28
C VAL A 8 -24.18 10.51 22.12
N GLN A 9 -25.16 10.33 21.24
CA GLN A 9 -25.02 9.50 20.03
C GLN A 9 -24.00 10.09 19.06
N THR A 10 -23.99 11.41 18.86
CA THR A 10 -23.00 12.10 18.04
C THR A 10 -21.60 11.98 18.64
N CYS A 11 -21.47 12.11 19.97
CA CYS A 11 -20.19 11.99 20.68
C CYS A 11 -19.59 10.58 20.56
N PHE A 12 -20.38 9.52 20.80
CA PHE A 12 -19.91 8.13 20.64
C PHE A 12 -19.55 7.80 19.20
N THR A 13 -20.29 8.33 18.22
CA THR A 13 -20.02 8.10 16.79
C THR A 13 -18.71 8.79 16.37
N ILE A 14 -18.48 10.04 16.81
CA ILE A 14 -17.22 10.77 16.54
C ILE A 14 -16.03 10.08 17.21
N LEU A 15 -16.19 9.62 18.46
CA LEU A 15 -15.14 8.90 19.19
C LEU A 15 -14.80 7.56 18.51
N SER A 16 -15.82 6.84 18.03
CA SER A 16 -15.66 5.59 17.29
C SER A 16 -14.92 5.79 15.96
N ILE A 17 -15.21 6.87 15.22
CA ILE A 17 -14.55 7.16 13.94
C ILE A 17 -13.08 7.56 14.17
N ARG A 18 -12.78 8.37 15.20
CA ARG A 18 -11.40 8.74 15.55
C ARG A 18 -10.56 7.54 15.97
N LEU A 19 -11.11 6.64 16.78
CA LEU A 19 -10.44 5.39 17.15
C LEU A 19 -10.21 4.50 15.94
N GLY A 20 -11.17 4.44 15.01
CA GLY A 20 -11.03 3.73 13.73
C GLY A 20 -9.90 4.29 12.86
N MET A 21 -9.80 5.62 12.71
CA MET A 21 -8.72 6.26 11.96
C MET A 21 -7.35 6.05 12.62
N LEU A 22 -7.28 6.10 13.95
CA LEU A 22 -6.05 5.82 14.69
C LEU A 22 -5.58 4.37 14.49
N PHE A 23 -6.53 3.42 14.49
CA PHE A 23 -6.24 2.02 14.17
C PHE A 23 -5.72 1.86 12.73
N ILE A 24 -6.38 2.49 11.75
CA ILE A 24 -5.95 2.46 10.34
C ILE A 24 -4.55 3.07 10.19
N ALA A 25 -4.26 4.16 10.90
CA ALA A 25 -2.96 4.81 10.87
C ALA A 25 -1.84 3.89 11.38
N ILE A 26 -2.04 3.26 12.55
CA ILE A 26 -1.10 2.30 13.12
C ILE A 26 -0.92 1.11 12.19
N LEU A 27 -2.02 0.58 11.64
CA LEU A 27 -1.98 -0.55 10.72
C LEU A 27 -1.22 -0.21 9.43
N SER A 28 -1.35 1.02 8.91
CA SER A 28 -0.59 1.50 7.75
C SER A 28 0.91 1.58 8.01
N ILE A 29 1.29 2.14 9.17
CA ILE A 29 2.71 2.23 9.58
C ILE A 29 3.29 0.83 9.77
N ALA A 30 2.60 -0.03 10.51
CA ALA A 30 3.04 -1.40 10.76
C ALA A 30 3.20 -2.19 9.46
N THR A 31 2.23 -2.07 8.54
CA THR A 31 2.30 -2.81 7.28
C THR A 31 3.45 -2.35 6.40
N GLY A 32 3.70 -1.03 6.30
CA GLY A 32 4.86 -0.51 5.59
C GLY A 32 6.18 -0.96 6.24
N ALA A 33 6.30 -0.89 7.56
CA ALA A 33 7.50 -1.31 8.28
C ALA A 33 7.80 -2.81 8.16
N ILE A 34 6.78 -3.67 8.30
CA ILE A 34 6.92 -5.13 8.15
C ILE A 34 7.33 -5.47 6.71
N THR A 35 6.65 -4.88 5.71
CA THR A 35 6.94 -5.15 4.29
C THR A 35 8.36 -4.72 3.94
N LEU A 36 8.81 -3.56 4.44
CA LEU A 36 10.18 -3.09 4.25
C LEU A 36 11.20 -4.03 4.91
N GLY A 37 10.97 -4.43 6.16
CA GLY A 37 11.88 -5.33 6.89
C GLY A 37 11.99 -6.73 6.26
N VAL A 38 10.87 -7.29 5.76
CA VAL A 38 10.88 -8.55 5.01
C VAL A 38 11.64 -8.41 3.70
N THR A 39 11.42 -7.30 2.98
CA THR A 39 12.08 -7.04 1.69
C THR A 39 13.58 -6.82 1.86
N GLU A 40 14.00 -6.07 2.89
CA GLU A 40 15.41 -5.85 3.22
C GLU A 40 16.11 -7.18 3.53
N LYS A 41 15.49 -8.03 4.37
CA LYS A 41 16.04 -9.34 4.72
C LYS A 41 16.14 -10.27 3.51
N ALA A 42 15.13 -10.28 2.64
CA ALA A 42 15.10 -11.14 1.47
C ALA A 42 16.11 -10.72 0.41
N ALA A 43 16.34 -9.41 0.27
CA ALA A 43 16.98 -8.85 -0.91
C ALA A 43 18.38 -8.25 -0.65
N ASN A 44 18.78 -8.11 0.63
CA ASN A 44 20.09 -7.62 1.08
C ASN A 44 20.52 -6.34 0.33
N TYR A 45 19.57 -5.41 0.14
CA TYR A 45 19.75 -4.23 -0.69
C TYR A 45 20.45 -3.11 0.09
N GLY A 46 21.68 -2.78 -0.31
CA GLY A 46 22.25 -1.46 -0.06
C GLY A 46 21.77 -0.45 -1.11
N MET A 47 21.71 0.85 -0.78
CA MET A 47 21.29 1.94 -1.70
C MET A 47 22.01 1.91 -3.06
N ASN A 48 23.27 1.48 -3.10
CA ASN A 48 24.07 1.37 -4.32
C ASN A 48 23.44 0.43 -5.38
N LYS A 49 22.74 -0.61 -4.92
CA LYS A 49 22.11 -1.60 -5.82
C LYS A 49 20.84 -1.04 -6.46
N VAL A 50 20.07 -0.21 -5.75
CA VAL A 50 18.86 0.46 -6.29
C VAL A 50 19.22 1.41 -7.43
N VAL A 51 20.24 2.25 -7.24
CA VAL A 51 20.72 3.19 -8.27
C VAL A 51 21.25 2.45 -9.50
N SER A 52 21.96 1.33 -9.29
CA SER A 52 22.46 0.51 -10.40
C SER A 52 21.35 -0.14 -11.23
N VAL A 53 20.26 -0.60 -10.59
CA VAL A 53 19.11 -1.19 -11.29
C VAL A 53 18.37 -0.12 -12.09
N TYR A 54 18.14 1.07 -11.51
CA TYR A 54 17.46 2.17 -12.19
C TYR A 54 18.21 2.61 -13.46
N ASN A 55 19.54 2.77 -13.38
CA ASN A 55 20.38 3.14 -14.51
C ASN A 55 20.47 2.05 -15.59
N ASN A 56 20.35 0.79 -15.19
CA ASN A 56 20.38 -0.33 -16.13
C ASN A 56 19.05 -0.46 -16.88
N VAL A 57 17.92 -0.15 -16.24
CA VAL A 57 16.57 -0.21 -16.83
C VAL A 57 16.27 0.97 -17.76
N THR A 58 16.81 2.15 -17.49
CA THR A 58 16.55 3.36 -18.30
C THR A 58 17.24 3.37 -19.66
N ASN A 59 18.28 2.54 -19.87
CA ASN A 59 19.05 2.47 -21.12
C ASN A 59 18.80 1.19 -21.94
N ILE A 60 17.68 0.50 -21.71
CA ILE A 60 17.40 -0.77 -22.37
C ILE A 60 16.81 -0.53 -23.76
N THR A 61 17.49 -1.08 -24.77
CA THR A 61 17.06 -1.04 -26.18
C THR A 61 16.46 -2.36 -26.68
N LYS A 62 16.51 -3.43 -25.86
CA LYS A 62 16.01 -4.77 -26.22
C LYS A 62 15.00 -5.34 -25.19
N PRO A 63 13.91 -5.98 -25.62
CA PRO A 63 12.84 -6.47 -24.73
C PRO A 63 13.28 -7.60 -23.78
N GLU A 64 14.28 -8.40 -24.14
CA GLU A 64 14.79 -9.50 -23.31
C GLU A 64 15.57 -9.00 -22.07
N GLU A 65 16.26 -7.86 -22.20
CA GLU A 65 16.95 -7.17 -21.11
C GLU A 65 15.97 -6.42 -20.21
N ALA A 66 14.87 -5.90 -20.76
CA ALA A 66 13.82 -5.25 -19.97
C ALA A 66 13.15 -6.26 -19.02
N LEU A 67 12.96 -7.49 -19.50
CA LEU A 67 12.45 -8.59 -18.70
C LEU A 67 13.41 -9.07 -17.60
N SER A 68 14.74 -8.98 -17.78
CA SER A 68 15.69 -9.34 -16.72
C SER A 68 15.78 -8.27 -15.62
N GLY A 69 15.47 -7.01 -15.95
CA GLY A 69 15.34 -5.92 -14.98
C GLY A 69 14.04 -5.92 -14.17
N LEU A 70 13.01 -6.65 -14.64
CA LEU A 70 11.65 -6.61 -14.08
C LEU A 70 11.58 -7.01 -12.61
N SER A 71 12.27 -8.08 -12.20
CA SER A 71 12.35 -8.52 -10.80
C SER A 71 12.98 -7.45 -9.88
N GLY A 72 13.97 -6.71 -10.40
CA GLY A 72 14.56 -5.56 -9.72
C GLY A 72 13.56 -4.42 -9.57
N ILE A 73 12.80 -4.12 -10.63
CA ILE A 73 11.73 -3.10 -10.61
C ILE A 73 10.66 -3.49 -9.59
N VAL A 74 10.16 -4.73 -9.61
CA VAL A 74 9.15 -5.25 -8.67
C VAL A 74 9.62 -5.06 -7.22
N THR A 75 10.85 -5.45 -6.92
CA THR A 75 11.43 -5.30 -5.57
C THR A 75 11.54 -3.83 -5.16
N THR A 76 12.02 -2.95 -6.06
CA THR A 76 12.10 -1.52 -5.77
C THR A 76 10.72 -0.87 -5.60
N SER A 77 9.73 -1.30 -6.36
CA SER A 77 8.35 -0.84 -6.24
C SER A 77 7.74 -1.25 -4.90
N ILE A 78 7.99 -2.49 -4.42
CA ILE A 78 7.55 -2.93 -3.09
C ILE A 78 8.17 -2.07 -1.97
N CYS A 79 9.46 -1.73 -2.07
CA CYS A 79 10.10 -0.80 -1.13
C CYS A 79 9.45 0.59 -1.16
N ALA A 80 9.21 1.14 -2.36
CA ALA A 80 8.56 2.43 -2.52
C ALA A 80 7.12 2.44 -1.95
N MET A 81 6.33 1.40 -2.23
CA MET A 81 4.99 1.22 -1.66
C MET A 81 4.99 1.16 -0.13
N SER A 82 6.01 0.52 0.45
CA SER A 82 6.19 0.41 1.90
C SER A 82 6.43 1.79 2.53
N LEU A 83 7.27 2.62 1.91
CA LEU A 83 7.50 3.99 2.33
C LEU A 83 6.24 4.86 2.20
N ILE A 84 5.48 4.70 1.11
CA ILE A 84 4.20 5.39 0.92
C ILE A 84 3.21 5.00 2.02
N PHE A 85 3.09 3.71 2.37
CA PHE A 85 2.23 3.25 3.47
C PHE A 85 2.63 3.85 4.83
N MET A 86 3.93 3.90 5.13
CA MET A 86 4.41 4.51 6.37
C MET A 86 4.08 6.01 6.40
N MET A 87 4.36 6.73 5.32
CA MET A 87 4.12 8.16 5.22
C MET A 87 2.62 8.49 5.30
N ALA A 88 1.79 7.74 4.58
CA ALA A 88 0.34 7.87 4.64
C ALA A 88 -0.17 7.64 6.07
N GLY A 89 0.31 6.58 6.74
CA GLY A 89 -0.05 6.30 8.13
C GLY A 89 0.32 7.43 9.09
N VAL A 90 1.49 8.04 8.93
CA VAL A 90 1.90 9.22 9.70
C VAL A 90 1.00 10.42 9.40
N CYS A 91 0.65 10.68 8.14
CA CYS A 91 -0.32 11.73 7.79
C CYS A 91 -1.67 11.52 8.48
N LEU A 92 -2.20 10.29 8.47
CA LEU A 92 -3.47 9.99 9.11
C LEU A 92 -3.39 10.11 10.64
N LEU A 93 -2.26 9.71 11.24
CA LEU A 93 -2.02 9.86 12.67
C LEU A 93 -2.01 11.34 13.09
N ILE A 94 -1.28 12.18 12.34
CA ILE A 94 -1.26 13.64 12.56
C ILE A 94 -2.66 14.24 12.32
N SER A 95 -3.37 13.81 11.28
CA SER A 95 -4.74 14.25 11.01
C SER A 95 -5.67 13.96 12.19
N THR A 96 -5.52 12.79 12.82
CA THR A 96 -6.34 12.37 13.96
C THR A 96 -6.05 13.19 15.22
N PHE A 97 -4.79 13.60 15.45
CA PHE A 97 -4.40 14.39 16.62
C PHE A 97 -4.61 15.89 16.47
N VAL A 98 -4.28 16.44 15.29
CA VAL A 98 -4.36 17.88 14.98
C VAL A 98 -5.72 18.26 14.41
N ASP A 99 -6.58 17.27 14.16
CA ASP A 99 -7.92 17.46 13.60
C ASP A 99 -7.92 18.21 12.26
N GLN A 100 -6.83 18.08 11.49
CA GLN A 100 -6.68 18.71 10.18
C GLN A 100 -7.11 17.78 9.04
N GLU A 101 -8.09 18.25 8.26
CA GLU A 101 -8.67 17.52 7.13
C GLU A 101 -7.69 17.33 5.96
N GLY A 102 -6.81 18.31 5.74
CA GLY A 102 -5.81 18.24 4.68
C GLY A 102 -4.90 17.00 4.78
N TYR A 103 -4.56 16.59 6.00
CA TYR A 103 -3.75 15.37 6.22
C TYR A 103 -4.54 14.07 6.02
N ALA A 104 -5.84 14.04 6.34
CA ALA A 104 -6.72 12.91 6.01
C ALA A 104 -6.89 12.77 4.49
N GLN A 105 -7.03 13.90 3.79
CA GLN A 105 -7.10 13.90 2.33
C GLN A 105 -5.78 13.46 1.69
N ALA A 106 -4.64 13.87 2.23
CA ALA A 106 -3.33 13.38 1.81
C ALA A 106 -3.20 11.86 2.00
N PHE A 107 -3.67 11.31 3.12
CA PHE A 107 -3.73 9.86 3.33
C PHE A 107 -4.54 9.15 2.23
N ILE A 108 -5.75 9.64 1.91
CA ILE A 108 -6.60 9.05 0.87
C ILE A 108 -5.87 9.01 -0.48
N TRP A 109 -5.27 10.13 -0.90
CA TRP A 109 -4.54 10.20 -2.16
C TRP A 109 -3.31 9.28 -2.20
N LEU A 110 -2.54 9.23 -1.12
CA LEU A 110 -1.37 8.36 -1.02
C LEU A 110 -1.77 6.88 -1.07
N ILE A 111 -2.84 6.48 -0.39
CA ILE A 111 -3.36 5.10 -0.45
C ILE A 111 -3.89 4.77 -1.85
N MET A 112 -4.61 5.68 -2.50
CA MET A 112 -5.11 5.46 -3.86
C MET A 112 -3.97 5.29 -4.87
N LEU A 113 -2.91 6.10 -4.76
CA LEU A 113 -1.69 5.91 -5.55
C LEU A 113 -1.05 4.54 -5.27
N ASN A 114 -1.00 4.13 -4.01
CA ASN A 114 -0.44 2.83 -3.62
C ASN A 114 -1.24 1.67 -4.19
N ILE A 115 -2.57 1.76 -4.20
CA ILE A 115 -3.45 0.75 -4.82
C ILE A 115 -3.19 0.65 -6.32
N LEU A 116 -3.05 1.80 -7.01
CA LEU A 116 -2.74 1.82 -8.45
C LEU A 116 -1.40 1.14 -8.74
N ILE A 117 -0.36 1.44 -7.96
CA ILE A 117 0.96 0.80 -8.10
C ILE A 117 0.85 -0.71 -7.81
N GLY A 118 0.07 -1.12 -6.80
CA GLY A 118 -0.17 -2.52 -6.47
C GLY A 118 -0.85 -3.29 -7.61
N LEU A 119 -1.83 -2.69 -8.29
CA LEU A 119 -2.47 -3.30 -9.46
C LEU A 119 -1.49 -3.45 -10.63
N LEU A 120 -0.65 -2.44 -10.88
CA LEU A 120 0.40 -2.51 -11.91
C LEU A 120 1.43 -3.61 -11.60
N LEU A 121 1.79 -3.80 -10.33
CA LEU A 121 2.69 -4.88 -9.91
C LEU A 121 2.10 -6.27 -10.17
N ILE A 122 0.81 -6.47 -9.89
CA ILE A 122 0.12 -7.75 -10.17
C ILE A 122 0.21 -8.07 -11.66
N LEU A 123 -0.03 -7.08 -12.53
CA LEU A 123 0.10 -7.24 -13.97
C LEU A 123 1.54 -7.54 -14.39
N ALA A 124 2.52 -6.84 -13.81
CA ALA A 124 3.94 -7.07 -14.08
C ALA A 124 4.37 -8.49 -13.71
N ILE A 125 4.01 -8.98 -12.52
CA ILE A 125 4.31 -10.34 -12.05
C ILE A 125 3.62 -11.38 -12.94
N THR A 126 2.37 -11.15 -13.30
CA THR A 126 1.63 -12.05 -14.21
C THR A 126 2.31 -12.13 -15.58
N CYS A 127 2.73 -10.99 -16.13
CA CYS A 127 3.44 -10.93 -17.40
C CYS A 127 4.79 -11.69 -17.32
N GLU A 128 5.55 -11.49 -16.24
CA GLU A 128 6.82 -12.21 -16.00
C GLU A 128 6.62 -13.72 -15.97
N CYS A 129 5.59 -14.18 -15.24
CA CYS A 129 5.27 -15.60 -15.09
C CYS A 129 4.72 -16.25 -16.36
N LEU A 130 4.06 -15.50 -17.26
CA LEU A 130 3.59 -16.03 -18.54
C LEU A 130 4.70 -16.12 -19.60
N THR A 131 5.70 -15.25 -19.52
CA THR A 131 6.71 -15.08 -20.58
C THR A 131 8.05 -15.73 -20.29
N ARG A 132 8.39 -16.03 -19.03
CA ARG A 132 9.62 -16.73 -18.65
C ARG A 132 9.38 -18.03 -17.91
N SER A 133 10.29 -18.98 -18.12
CA SER A 133 10.35 -20.26 -17.40
C SER A 133 10.83 -20.14 -15.95
N LYS A 134 11.48 -19.02 -15.60
CA LYS A 134 11.84 -18.65 -14.22
C LYS A 134 11.15 -17.32 -13.90
N CYS A 135 10.15 -17.37 -13.03
CA CYS A 135 9.42 -16.19 -12.55
C CYS A 135 9.84 -15.85 -11.12
N TYR A 136 9.56 -14.63 -10.65
CA TYR A 136 9.61 -14.26 -9.24
C TYR A 136 8.89 -15.25 -8.30
N LEU A 137 7.78 -15.85 -8.75
CA LEU A 137 7.03 -16.90 -8.05
C LEU A 137 7.40 -18.32 -8.51
N GLY A 138 8.44 -18.49 -9.34
CA GLY A 138 8.76 -19.75 -10.01
C GLY A 138 9.22 -20.87 -9.08
N ASP A 139 9.66 -20.53 -7.87
CA ASP A 139 10.02 -21.51 -6.83
C ASP A 139 8.81 -21.99 -6.01
N MET A 140 7.62 -21.42 -6.24
CA MET A 140 6.38 -21.78 -5.55
C MET A 140 5.49 -22.64 -6.45
N ASP A 141 4.77 -23.58 -5.84
CA ASP A 141 3.74 -24.33 -6.56
C ASP A 141 2.70 -23.37 -7.15
N TRP A 142 2.20 -23.69 -8.35
CA TRP A 142 1.24 -22.86 -9.09
C TRP A 142 0.02 -22.46 -8.23
N LEU A 143 -0.43 -23.36 -7.35
CA LEU A 143 -1.53 -23.12 -6.42
C LEU A 143 -1.16 -22.07 -5.36
N SER A 144 0.05 -22.14 -4.82
CA SER A 144 0.55 -21.16 -3.84
C SER A 144 0.73 -19.79 -4.47
N GLY A 145 1.24 -19.72 -5.71
CA GLY A 145 1.35 -18.48 -6.47
C GLY A 145 -0.02 -17.83 -6.71
N ALA A 146 -1.02 -18.61 -7.11
CA ALA A 146 -2.39 -18.13 -7.30
C ALA A 146 -3.02 -17.63 -5.98
N MET A 147 -2.85 -18.37 -4.88
CA MET A 147 -3.35 -17.96 -3.56
C MET A 147 -2.72 -16.65 -3.07
N ILE A 148 -1.43 -16.44 -3.32
CA ILE A 148 -0.74 -15.18 -2.99
C ILE A 148 -1.32 -14.03 -3.81
N LEU A 149 -1.49 -14.20 -5.12
CA LEU A 149 -2.08 -13.18 -5.99
C LEU A 149 -3.49 -12.79 -5.54
N ILE A 150 -4.34 -13.78 -5.23
CA ILE A 150 -5.69 -13.55 -4.70
C ILE A 150 -5.63 -12.78 -3.37
N THR A 151 -4.72 -13.17 -2.47
CA THR A 151 -4.55 -12.51 -1.17
C THR A 151 -4.13 -11.05 -1.34
N ILE A 152 -3.22 -10.75 -2.28
CA ILE A 152 -2.79 -9.38 -2.59
C ILE A 152 -3.98 -8.56 -3.12
N VAL A 153 -4.82 -9.11 -3.99
CA VAL A 153 -6.02 -8.41 -4.49
C VAL A 153 -6.99 -8.09 -3.35
N PHE A 154 -7.29 -9.05 -2.47
CA PHE A 154 -8.14 -8.80 -1.30
C PHE A 154 -7.55 -7.74 -0.38
N TYR A 155 -6.24 -7.77 -0.18
CA TYR A 155 -5.53 -6.76 0.58
C TYR A 155 -5.67 -5.36 -0.03
N LEU A 156 -5.56 -5.20 -1.35
CA LEU A 156 -5.80 -3.92 -2.03
C LEU A 156 -7.24 -3.43 -1.89
N ILE A 157 -8.24 -4.33 -1.95
CA ILE A 157 -9.65 -3.99 -1.73
C ILE A 157 -9.88 -3.51 -0.29
N LEU A 158 -9.22 -4.13 0.69
CA LEU A 158 -9.30 -3.69 2.09
C LEU A 158 -8.77 -2.26 2.27
N TRP A 159 -7.66 -1.90 1.62
CA TRP A 159 -7.14 -0.54 1.66
C TRP A 159 -8.03 0.48 0.96
N TYR A 160 -8.69 0.07 -0.13
CA TYR A 160 -9.70 0.90 -0.77
C TYR A 160 -10.85 1.21 0.20
N TYR A 161 -11.33 0.21 0.93
CA TYR A 161 -12.35 0.40 1.97
C TYR A 161 -11.88 1.38 3.06
N PHE A 162 -10.65 1.28 3.54
CA PHE A 162 -10.09 2.23 4.51
C PHE A 162 -10.00 3.66 3.96
N ALA A 163 -9.68 3.83 2.68
CA ALA A 163 -9.70 5.13 2.03
C ALA A 163 -11.14 5.70 1.98
N CYS A 164 -12.15 4.88 1.70
CA CYS A 164 -13.56 5.30 1.75
C CYS A 164 -13.97 5.73 3.17
N VAL A 165 -13.59 4.98 4.20
CA VAL A 165 -13.89 5.33 5.61
C VAL A 165 -13.24 6.67 5.99
N ALA A 166 -11.97 6.88 5.62
CA ALA A 166 -11.30 8.16 5.84
C ALA A 166 -11.96 9.32 5.06
N ASN A 167 -12.46 9.06 3.86
CA ASN A 167 -13.17 10.06 3.06
C ASN A 167 -14.53 10.44 3.68
N THR A 168 -15.25 9.48 4.23
CA THR A 168 -16.50 9.75 4.96
C THR A 168 -16.27 10.67 6.16
N TYR A 169 -15.13 10.53 6.86
CA TYR A 169 -14.78 11.46 7.95
C TYR A 169 -14.63 12.90 7.48
N VAL A 170 -13.95 13.13 6.33
CA VAL A 170 -13.77 14.46 5.75
C VAL A 170 -15.10 15.07 5.31
N LEU A 171 -15.98 14.27 4.70
CA LEU A 171 -17.28 14.75 4.22
C LEU A 171 -18.26 15.06 5.36
N ASN A 172 -18.29 14.24 6.42
CA ASN A 172 -19.24 14.38 7.52
C ASN A 172 -18.94 15.58 8.44
N ARG A 173 -17.76 16.22 8.31
CA ARG A 173 -17.42 17.46 9.02
C ARG A 173 -17.84 18.73 8.27
N ASN A 174 -18.06 18.63 6.97
CA ASN A 174 -18.42 19.76 6.10
C ASN A 174 -19.94 19.97 6.00
N THR A 175 -20.74 19.13 6.67
CA THR A 175 -22.19 19.27 6.88
C THR A 175 -22.49 19.63 8.32
#